data_AF-A0A836LWW2-F1
#
_entry.id   AF-A0A836LWW2-F1
#
_cell.length_a   1.000
_cell.length_b   1.000
_cell.length_c   1.000
_cell.angle_alpha   90.00
_cell.angle_beta   90.00
_cell.angle_gamma   90.00
#
_symmetry.space_group_name_H-M   'P 1'
#
loop_
_entity.id
_entity.type
_entity.pdbx_description
1 polymer ?
#
loop_
_entity_poly.entity_id
_entity_poly.type
_entity_poly.pdbx_seq_one_letter_code
_entity_poly.pdbx_strand_id
1 'polypeptide(L)'
;MKATKLIRDKGLQYAKEIVDSAPSNATEWNEGYEFQCGQSVEISPADREKYFVDLVELKRLVESVDLVESWGGIEDLKLYDLSHCKDKPESAGYKLLHAIADYESIYGGGE
;
A
#
# COMPACT_ATOMS: atom_id res chain seq x y z
N MET A 1 -0.89 -6.10 -10.39
CA MET A 1 -1.99 -6.06 -9.41
C MET A 1 -1.83 -4.77 -8.62
N LYS A 2 -2.92 -4.02 -8.35
CA LYS A 2 -2.79 -2.83 -7.49
C LYS A 2 -2.46 -3.23 -6.05
N ALA A 3 -1.64 -2.45 -5.34
CA ALA A 3 -1.24 -2.76 -3.96
C ALA A 3 -2.45 -2.81 -3.00
N THR A 4 -3.42 -1.90 -3.18
CA THR A 4 -4.69 -1.93 -2.44
C THR A 4 -5.46 -3.24 -2.64
N LYS A 5 -5.50 -3.75 -3.88
CA LYS A 5 -6.12 -5.05 -4.19
C LYS A 5 -5.38 -6.21 -3.53
N LEU A 6 -4.04 -6.20 -3.50
CA LEU A 6 -3.26 -7.22 -2.80
C LEU A 6 -3.60 -7.24 -1.29
N ILE A 7 -3.58 -6.08 -0.62
CA ILE A 7 -3.89 -6.00 0.81
C ILE A 7 -5.32 -6.48 1.08
N ARG A 8 -6.29 -6.06 0.26
CA ARG A 8 -7.70 -6.45 0.43
C ARG A 8 -7.92 -7.96 0.22
N ASP A 9 -7.32 -8.54 -0.82
CA ASP A 9 -7.59 -9.91 -1.22
C ASP A 9 -6.76 -10.93 -0.42
N LYS A 10 -5.54 -10.55 0.02
CA LYS A 10 -4.58 -11.45 0.70
C LYS A 10 -4.36 -11.12 2.18
N GLY A 11 -4.76 -9.91 2.61
CA GLY A 11 -4.61 -9.42 3.97
C GLY A 11 -3.33 -8.61 4.23
N LEU A 12 -3.39 -7.78 5.28
CA LEU A 12 -2.28 -6.92 5.69
C LEU A 12 -1.02 -7.70 6.09
N GLN A 13 -1.18 -8.84 6.78
CA GLN A 13 -0.05 -9.66 7.21
C GLN A 13 0.79 -10.16 6.03
N TYR A 14 0.14 -10.58 4.94
CA TYR A 14 0.82 -11.01 3.74
C TYR A 14 1.57 -9.85 3.05
N ALA A 15 0.97 -8.67 3.03
CA ALA A 15 1.62 -7.46 2.50
C ALA A 15 2.88 -7.09 3.32
N LYS A 16 2.83 -7.23 4.65
CA LYS A 16 4.00 -7.01 5.54
C LYS A 16 5.13 -7.97 5.22
N GLU A 17 4.83 -9.26 5.08
CA GLU A 17 5.83 -10.28 4.73
C GLU A 17 6.54 -9.98 3.40
N ILE A 18 5.80 -9.50 2.40
CA ILE A 18 6.39 -9.05 1.13
C ILE A 18 7.33 -7.85 1.35
N VAL A 19 6.88 -6.84 2.08
CA VAL A 19 7.68 -5.63 2.35
C VAL A 19 8.95 -5.95 3.15
N ASP A 20 8.85 -6.82 4.15
CA ASP A 20 9.97 -7.18 5.04
C ASP A 20 11.00 -8.08 4.35
N SER A 21 10.58 -8.91 3.39
CA SER A 21 11.45 -9.81 2.64
C SER A 21 12.04 -9.20 1.37
N ALA A 22 11.50 -8.07 0.91
CA ALA A 22 11.96 -7.42 -0.31
C ALA A 22 13.41 -6.90 -0.18
N PRO A 23 14.28 -7.17 -1.17
CA PRO A 23 15.58 -6.52 -1.25
C PRO A 23 15.43 -4.99 -1.28
N SER A 24 16.36 -4.26 -0.65
CA SER A 24 16.27 -2.80 -0.54
C SER A 24 16.26 -2.05 -1.88
N ASN A 25 16.75 -2.68 -2.95
CA ASN A 25 16.78 -2.14 -4.30
C ASN A 25 15.63 -2.66 -5.19
N ALA A 26 14.73 -3.49 -4.67
CA ALA A 26 13.57 -3.96 -5.41
C ALA A 26 12.50 -2.86 -5.46
N THR A 27 12.00 -2.57 -6.66
CA THR A 27 10.91 -1.61 -6.87
C THR A 27 9.57 -2.30 -7.10
N GLU A 28 9.59 -3.58 -7.44
CA GLU A 28 8.39 -4.35 -7.76
C GLU A 28 8.48 -5.77 -7.19
N TRP A 29 7.33 -6.32 -6.86
CA TRP A 29 7.17 -7.73 -6.50
C TRP A 29 6.17 -8.38 -7.44
N ASN A 30 6.36 -9.65 -7.79
CA ASN A 30 5.43 -10.36 -8.66
C ASN A 30 4.94 -11.67 -8.03
N GLU A 31 3.65 -11.96 -8.21
CA GLU A 31 3.06 -13.27 -7.90
C GLU A 31 2.77 -14.00 -9.20
N GLY A 32 3.35 -15.18 -9.43
CA GLY A 32 2.93 -16.07 -10.52
C GLY A 32 3.32 -15.65 -11.94
N TYR A 33 4.19 -14.66 -12.11
CA TYR A 33 4.84 -14.39 -13.41
C TYR A 33 6.15 -15.15 -13.51
N GLU A 34 6.27 -16.03 -14.50
CA GLU A 34 7.47 -16.84 -14.72
C GLU A 34 8.45 -16.14 -15.66
N PHE A 35 9.69 -15.99 -15.20
CA PHE A 35 10.78 -15.50 -16.04
C PHE A 35 11.51 -16.68 -16.67
N GLN A 36 11.62 -16.68 -18.00
CA GLN A 36 12.46 -17.65 -18.70
C GLN A 36 13.91 -17.14 -18.75
N CYS A 37 14.86 -17.95 -18.28
CA CYS A 37 16.27 -17.62 -18.33
C CYS A 37 16.72 -17.36 -19.79
N GLY A 38 17.43 -16.25 -20.00
CA GLY A 38 18.02 -15.91 -21.31
C GLY A 38 17.09 -15.17 -22.27
N GLN A 39 15.86 -14.84 -21.88
CA GLN A 39 15.00 -13.94 -22.65
C GLN A 39 15.06 -12.51 -22.12
N SER A 40 15.21 -11.55 -23.04
CA SER A 40 14.80 -10.17 -22.78
C SER A 40 13.28 -10.15 -22.79
N VAL A 41 12.67 -10.18 -21.60
CA VAL A 41 11.21 -10.22 -21.47
C VAL A 41 10.67 -8.79 -21.55
N GLU A 42 9.95 -8.47 -22.61
CA GLU A 42 9.09 -7.30 -22.62
C GLU A 42 7.78 -7.68 -21.93
N ILE A 43 7.57 -7.18 -20.71
CA ILE A 43 6.38 -7.50 -19.93
C ILE A 43 5.25 -6.60 -20.42
N SER A 44 4.16 -7.20 -20.90
CA SER A 44 3.01 -6.45 -21.39
C SER A 44 2.38 -5.60 -20.25
N PRO A 45 1.77 -4.44 -20.56
CA PRO A 45 1.06 -3.66 -19.55
C PRO A 45 -0.01 -4.47 -18.82
N ALA A 46 -0.70 -5.38 -19.53
CA ALA A 46 -1.69 -6.27 -18.95
C ALA A 46 -1.07 -7.27 -17.96
N ASP A 47 0.09 -7.85 -18.26
CA ASP A 47 0.80 -8.75 -17.35
C ASP A 47 1.36 -7.98 -16.14
N ARG A 48 1.88 -6.77 -16.33
CA ARG A 48 2.28 -5.89 -15.21
C ARG A 48 1.08 -5.62 -14.29
N GLU A 49 -0.04 -5.19 -14.86
CA GLU A 49 -1.28 -4.94 -14.10
C GLU A 49 -1.84 -6.21 -13.45
N LYS A 50 -1.57 -7.40 -13.98
CA LYS A 50 -2.03 -8.66 -13.39
C LYS A 50 -1.12 -9.16 -12.28
N TYR A 51 0.18 -9.24 -12.52
CA TYR A 51 1.09 -10.01 -11.66
C TYR A 51 2.01 -9.15 -10.79
N PHE A 52 2.28 -7.90 -11.18
CA PHE A 52 3.29 -7.06 -10.52
C PHE A 52 2.66 -6.05 -9.58
N VAL A 53 3.28 -5.85 -8.42
CA VAL A 53 2.89 -4.88 -7.40
C VAL A 53 4.04 -3.92 -7.20
N ASP A 54 3.74 -2.62 -7.20
CA ASP A 54 4.70 -1.59 -6.86
C ASP A 54 5.03 -1.67 -5.36
N LEU A 55 6.29 -1.92 -5.02
CA LEU A 55 6.73 -2.09 -3.63
C LEU A 55 6.77 -0.77 -2.86
N VAL A 56 6.96 0.35 -3.54
CA VAL A 56 6.95 1.68 -2.91
C VAL A 56 5.52 2.02 -2.48
N GLU A 57 4.55 1.77 -3.34
CA GLU A 57 3.13 1.90 -3.02
C GLU A 57 2.73 0.93 -1.90
N LEU A 58 3.10 -0.35 -2.01
CA LEU A 58 2.74 -1.36 -1.01
C LEU A 58 3.29 -1.02 0.37
N LYS A 59 4.56 -0.62 0.47
CA LYS A 59 5.19 -0.21 1.72
C LYS A 59 4.48 0.99 2.35
N ARG A 60 4.18 2.02 1.55
CA ARG A 60 3.44 3.20 2.01
C ARG A 60 2.07 2.83 2.56
N LEU A 61 1.33 1.95 1.88
CA LEU A 61 0.02 1.49 2.34
C LEU A 61 0.11 0.70 3.65
N VAL A 62 1.10 -0.20 3.79
CA VAL A 62 1.35 -0.94 5.04
C VAL A 62 1.66 0.03 6.19
N GLU A 63 2.55 1.00 5.98
CA GLU A 63 2.89 2.03 6.97
C GLU A 63 1.67 2.89 7.36
N SER A 64 0.83 3.25 6.39
CA SER A 64 -0.42 3.99 6.62
C SER A 64 -1.40 3.20 7.48
N VAL A 65 -1.59 1.91 7.21
CA VAL A 65 -2.49 1.05 8.02
C VAL A 65 -1.93 0.90 9.43
N ASP A 66 -0.63 0.64 9.59
CA ASP A 66 0.00 0.55 10.91
C ASP A 66 -0.10 1.86 11.71
N LEU A 67 0.01 3.00 11.03
CA LEU A 67 -0.20 4.29 11.66
C LEU A 67 -1.65 4.44 12.14
N VAL A 68 -2.65 4.10 11.32
CA VAL A 68 -4.07 4.15 11.72
C VAL A 68 -4.34 3.26 12.93
N GLU A 69 -3.87 2.02 12.92
CA GLU A 69 -4.04 1.08 14.03
C GLU A 69 -3.33 1.56 15.30
N SER A 70 -2.15 2.17 15.19
CA SER A 70 -1.42 2.71 16.34
C SER A 70 -2.13 3.88 17.05
N TRP A 71 -3.10 4.51 16.38
CA TRP A 71 -3.92 5.59 16.91
C TRP A 71 -5.29 5.13 17.42
N GLY A 72 -5.51 3.81 17.55
CA GLY A 72 -6.78 3.24 18.03
C GLY A 72 -7.74 2.83 16.90
N GLY A 73 -7.30 2.96 15.65
CA GLY A 73 -8.08 2.60 14.47
C GLY A 73 -8.77 3.80 13.79
N ILE A 74 -9.45 3.50 12.68
CA ILE A 74 -10.00 4.53 11.78
C ILE A 74 -11.11 5.38 12.42
N GLU A 75 -11.94 4.77 13.26
CA GLU A 75 -13.06 5.46 13.90
C GLU A 75 -12.57 6.47 14.94
N ASP A 76 -11.52 6.13 15.70
CA ASP A 76 -10.89 7.03 16.65
C ASP A 76 -10.22 8.22 15.95
N LEU A 77 -9.54 7.97 14.82
CA LEU A 77 -8.92 9.02 14.02
C LEU A 77 -9.93 10.03 13.45
N LYS A 78 -11.15 9.59 13.12
CA LYS A 78 -12.23 10.47 12.62
C LYS A 78 -12.75 11.45 13.67
N LEU A 79 -12.45 11.25 14.96
CA LEU A 79 -12.81 12.17 16.04
C LEU A 79 -11.91 13.42 16.09
N TYR A 80 -10.74 13.37 15.47
CA TYR A 80 -9.80 14.49 15.46
C TYR A 80 -10.13 15.49 14.35
N ASP A 81 -10.21 16.77 14.69
CA ASP A 81 -10.26 17.83 13.68
C ASP A 81 -8.86 18.07 13.08
N LEU A 82 -8.59 17.40 11.96
CA LEU A 82 -7.34 17.52 11.21
C LEU A 82 -7.42 18.56 10.08
N SER A 83 -8.51 19.34 9.98
CA SER A 83 -8.73 20.27 8.86
C SER A 83 -7.62 21.31 8.72
N HIS A 84 -7.08 21.79 9.84
CA HIS A 84 -5.99 22.76 9.91
C HIS A 84 -4.61 22.20 9.51
N CYS A 85 -4.51 20.89 9.28
CA CYS A 85 -3.29 20.21 8.84
C CYS A 85 -3.23 19.97 7.33
N LYS A 86 -4.33 20.17 6.58
CA LYS A 86 -4.44 19.79 5.16
C LYS A 86 -3.35 20.38 4.26
N ASP A 87 -2.85 21.58 4.57
CA ASP A 87 -1.83 22.27 3.76
C ASP A 87 -0.46 22.32 4.45
N LYS A 88 -0.21 21.44 5.43
CA LYS A 88 1.01 21.42 6.25
C LYS A 88 1.74 20.08 6.14
N PRO A 89 2.47 19.81 5.05
CA PRO A 89 3.06 18.50 4.76
C PRO A 89 4.03 17.99 5.84
N GLU A 90 4.63 18.90 6.61
CA GLU A 90 5.51 18.61 7.73
C GLU A 90 4.78 18.16 9.00
N SER A 91 3.48 18.41 9.11
CA SER A 91 2.69 18.15 10.32
C SER A 91 2.34 16.66 10.47
N ALA A 92 2.28 16.19 11.71
CA ALA A 92 1.79 14.84 12.01
C ALA A 92 0.34 14.64 11.53
N GLY A 93 -0.51 15.67 11.67
CA GLY A 93 -1.89 15.61 11.19
C GLY A 93 -2.01 15.46 9.67
N TYR A 94 -1.09 16.04 8.89
CA TYR A 94 -1.06 15.81 7.44
C TYR A 94 -0.74 14.36 7.11
N LYS A 95 0.23 13.74 7.81
CA LYS A 95 0.54 12.32 7.64
C LYS A 95 -0.64 11.43 8.02
N LEU A 96 -1.37 11.78 9.08
CA LEU A 96 -2.60 11.08 9.47
C LEU A 96 -3.69 11.18 8.41
N LEU A 97 -3.88 12.35 7.79
CA LEU A 97 -4.84 12.52 6.69
C LEU A 97 -4.53 11.60 5.50
N HIS A 98 -3.25 11.47 5.14
CA HIS A 98 -2.83 10.52 4.09
C HIS A 98 -3.05 9.07 4.50
N ALA A 99 -2.72 8.72 5.75
CA ALA A 99 -2.92 7.37 6.25
C ALA A 99 -4.40 6.97 6.29
N ILE A 100 -5.28 7.90 6.67
CA ILE A 100 -6.75 7.74 6.61
C ILE A 100 -7.19 7.48 5.17
N ALA A 101 -6.74 8.31 4.22
CA ALA A 101 -7.11 8.16 2.81
C ALA A 101 -6.64 6.81 2.22
N ASP A 102 -5.43 6.38 2.58
CA ASP A 102 -4.91 5.07 2.19
C ASP A 102 -5.72 3.92 2.79
N TYR A 103 -6.01 3.99 4.10
CA TYR A 103 -6.82 3.01 4.79
C TYR A 103 -8.21 2.88 4.14
N GLU A 104 -8.86 4.01 3.85
CA GLU A 104 -10.16 4.04 3.17
C GLU A 104 -10.06 3.52 1.72
N SER A 105 -8.94 3.73 1.02
CA SER A 105 -8.74 3.16 -0.32
C SER A 105 -8.64 1.62 -0.33
N ILE A 106 -8.25 1.02 0.81
CA ILE A 106 -8.14 -0.44 0.99
C ILE A 106 -9.46 -1.02 1.48
N TYR A 107 -10.05 -0.43 2.53
CA TYR A 107 -11.15 -1.01 3.29
C TYR A 107 -12.49 -0.25 3.16
N GLY A 108 -12.46 1.00 2.71
CA GLY A 108 -13.65 1.86 2.55
C GLY A 108 -14.43 1.61 1.26
N GLY A 109 -13.87 0.87 0.30
CA GLY A 109 -14.54 0.44 -0.91
C GLY A 109 -15.45 -0.77 -0.68
N GLY A 110 -16.56 -0.57 0.05
CA GLY A 110 -17.78 -1.36 -0.19
C GLY A 110 -18.36 -0.95 -1.54
N GLU A 111 -18.95 -1.90 -2.27
CA GLU A 111 -19.59 -1.67 -3.59
C GLU A 111 -20.42 -0.39 -3.69
#